data_AF-A0A9D1FT48-F1
#
_entry.id   AF-A0A9D1FT48-F1
#
_cell.length_a   1.000
_cell.length_b   1.000
_cell.length_c   1.000
_cell.angle_alpha   90.00
_cell.angle_beta   90.00
_cell.angle_gamma   90.00
#
_symmetry.space_group_name_H-M   'P 1'
#
loop_
_entity.id
_entity.type
_entity.pdbx_description
1 polymer ?
#
loop_
_entity_poly.entity_id
_entity_poly.type
_entity_poly.pdbx_seq_one_letter_code
_entity_poly.pdbx_strand_id
1 'polypeptide(L)'
;MSERVKEEGSCGKSCEACPHRQANDCPGCTRGPGQKGVGECELARCRREHGYPPCSACRFRVSCGTYRRWHDAAQDRLDERRAEIDRRLELSQTDPDLSLLLWILFWLTLLGTFSIRLTTLGGDAAQQELFWSIAGLVRTAACGVLFLRLSKEENTYRTAGLFTLVSVALSLLTLFLPADAMGGGLILVLGLCGTGLSIAAEYYECSAHAALAERWDEQLAGKWRMLWKWRAAALIAAAAAMLLSAVPTLSLLLVLFVIAAMAVTGIWKLVCLYRTAKLFGSNG
;
A
#
# COMPACT_ATOMS: atom_id res chain seq x y z
N MET A 1 -32.87 23.09 -38.60
CA MET A 1 -31.49 23.11 -38.05
C MET A 1 -31.47 24.18 -36.97
N SER A 2 -31.79 23.81 -35.72
CA SER A 2 -31.95 24.77 -34.61
C SER A 2 -30.56 25.09 -34.06
N GLU A 3 -30.20 26.36 -34.17
CA GLU A 3 -29.01 26.96 -33.57
C GLU A 3 -29.01 26.63 -32.07
N ARG A 4 -28.13 25.72 -31.64
CA ARG A 4 -27.88 25.51 -30.21
C ARG A 4 -27.23 26.78 -29.69
N VAL A 5 -28.05 27.71 -29.20
CA VAL A 5 -27.61 28.84 -28.38
C VAL A 5 -26.75 28.24 -27.27
N LYS A 6 -25.43 28.48 -27.33
CA LYS A 6 -24.51 28.10 -26.25
C LYS A 6 -25.06 28.74 -24.98
N GLU A 7 -25.60 27.94 -24.08
CA GLU A 7 -26.14 28.47 -22.82
C GLU A 7 -24.98 29.01 -21.98
N GLU A 8 -24.79 30.33 -22.04
CA GLU A 8 -23.88 31.04 -21.15
C GLU A 8 -24.43 30.96 -19.73
N GLY A 9 -23.63 30.40 -18.82
CA GLY A 9 -23.96 30.27 -17.41
C GLY A 9 -23.97 31.61 -16.70
N SER A 10 -24.46 31.63 -15.45
CA SER A 10 -24.53 32.88 -14.64
C SER A 10 -23.18 33.55 -14.42
N CYS A 11 -22.08 32.83 -14.59
CA CYS A 11 -20.71 33.34 -14.54
C CYS A 11 -20.18 33.93 -15.87
N GLY A 12 -20.95 33.87 -16.96
CA GLY A 12 -20.57 34.31 -18.30
C GLY A 12 -19.69 33.32 -19.08
N LYS A 13 -19.58 32.06 -18.62
CA LYS A 13 -18.85 30.97 -19.29
C LYS A 13 -19.83 29.91 -19.80
N SER A 14 -19.45 29.11 -20.79
CA SER A 14 -20.29 28.01 -21.29
C SER A 14 -20.59 26.98 -20.19
N CYS A 15 -21.87 26.63 -20.03
CA CYS A 15 -22.29 25.57 -19.10
C CYS A 15 -21.75 24.18 -19.47
N GLU A 16 -21.43 23.92 -20.75
CA GLU A 16 -20.88 22.62 -21.20
C GLU A 16 -19.43 22.40 -20.73
N ALA A 17 -18.66 23.48 -20.64
CA ALA A 17 -17.29 23.46 -20.10
C ALA A 17 -17.26 23.68 -18.57
N CYS A 18 -18.41 23.66 -17.90
CA CYS A 18 -18.49 23.93 -16.46
C CYS A 18 -18.07 22.68 -15.65
N PRO A 19 -17.02 22.76 -14.82
CA PRO A 19 -16.56 21.62 -14.03
C PRO A 19 -17.60 21.15 -12.99
N HIS A 20 -18.42 22.07 -12.48
CA HIS A 20 -19.49 21.76 -11.52
C HIS A 20 -20.66 21.01 -12.18
N ARG A 21 -20.85 21.19 -13.50
CA ARG A 21 -21.84 20.43 -14.27
C ARG A 21 -21.44 18.97 -14.40
N GLN A 22 -20.19 18.72 -14.79
CA GLN A 22 -19.66 17.36 -14.93
C GLN A 22 -19.57 16.60 -13.61
N ALA A 23 -19.24 17.27 -12.50
CA ALA A 23 -19.03 16.61 -11.22
C ALA A 23 -20.33 16.26 -10.46
N ASN A 24 -21.43 16.97 -10.71
CA ASN A 24 -22.62 16.92 -9.87
C ASN A 24 -23.93 16.74 -10.66
N ASP A 25 -23.87 16.29 -11.92
CA ASP A 25 -25.01 16.21 -12.85
C ASP A 25 -25.90 17.46 -12.82
N CYS A 26 -25.26 18.63 -12.69
CA CYS A 26 -25.99 19.87 -12.52
C CYS A 26 -26.69 20.23 -13.84
N PRO A 27 -28.02 20.48 -13.85
CA PRO A 27 -28.78 20.78 -15.07
C PRO A 27 -28.40 22.12 -15.73
N GLY A 28 -27.42 22.85 -15.17
CA GLY A 28 -26.92 24.14 -15.67
C GLY A 28 -27.58 25.31 -14.94
N CYS A 29 -26.82 26.39 -14.70
CA CYS A 29 -27.25 27.51 -13.86
C CYS A 29 -28.52 28.23 -14.34
N THR A 30 -28.93 28.01 -15.59
CA THR A 30 -30.15 28.54 -16.22
C THR A 30 -31.35 27.59 -16.14
N ARG A 31 -31.11 26.27 -16.00
CA ARG A 31 -32.16 25.22 -15.99
C ARG A 31 -32.23 24.38 -14.68
N GLY A 32 -31.38 24.66 -13.68
CA GLY A 32 -31.48 24.18 -12.27
C GLY A 32 -30.17 24.38 -11.48
N PRO A 33 -29.89 23.72 -10.34
CA PRO A 33 -30.62 23.69 -9.07
C PRO A 33 -30.55 25.08 -8.43
N GLY A 34 -31.19 26.06 -9.05
CA GLY A 34 -31.25 27.43 -8.56
C GLY A 34 -32.51 27.69 -7.74
N GLN A 35 -32.89 26.81 -6.83
CA GLN A 35 -34.01 27.05 -5.92
C GLN A 35 -33.60 26.72 -4.49
N LYS A 36 -34.08 27.55 -3.55
CA LYS A 36 -33.66 27.59 -2.14
C LYS A 36 -33.64 26.19 -1.54
N GLY A 37 -32.49 25.76 -1.01
CA GLY A 37 -32.40 24.53 -0.23
C GLY A 37 -31.02 23.89 -0.23
N VAL A 38 -30.65 23.18 -1.32
CA VAL A 38 -29.38 22.43 -1.43
C VAL A 38 -29.03 22.33 -2.92
N GLY A 39 -27.76 22.54 -3.30
CA GLY A 39 -27.32 22.53 -4.70
C GLY A 39 -27.41 23.88 -5.42
N GLU A 40 -27.74 24.96 -4.72
CA GLU A 40 -27.77 26.31 -5.30
C GLU A 40 -26.38 26.84 -5.62
N CYS A 41 -26.14 27.15 -6.89
CA CYS A 41 -25.00 27.96 -7.31
C CYS A 41 -25.15 29.38 -6.73
N GLU A 42 -24.24 29.78 -5.85
CA GLU A 42 -24.25 31.10 -5.20
C GLU A 42 -24.29 32.25 -6.22
N LEU A 43 -23.65 32.08 -7.38
CA LEU A 43 -23.69 33.05 -8.48
C LEU A 43 -25.07 33.13 -9.15
N ALA A 44 -25.75 31.99 -9.31
CA ALA A 44 -27.10 31.95 -9.85
C ALA A 44 -28.11 32.57 -8.87
N ARG A 45 -27.93 32.35 -7.57
CA ARG A 45 -28.72 32.97 -6.50
C ARG A 45 -28.51 34.48 -6.44
N CYS A 46 -27.25 34.93 -6.39
CA CYS A 46 -26.89 36.36 -6.41
C CYS A 46 -27.49 37.07 -7.63
N ARG A 47 -27.46 36.42 -8.80
CA ARG A 47 -28.09 36.97 -10.02
C ARG A 47 -29.60 37.10 -9.88
N ARG A 48 -30.29 36.09 -9.35
CA ARG A 48 -31.75 36.13 -9.12
C ARG A 48 -32.14 37.24 -8.15
N GLU A 49 -31.41 37.38 -7.05
CA GLU A 49 -31.70 38.38 -6.01
C GLU A 49 -31.49 39.81 -6.50
N HIS A 50 -30.54 40.04 -7.41
CA HIS A 50 -30.16 41.40 -7.84
C HIS A 50 -30.54 41.77 -9.29
N GLY A 51 -31.09 40.85 -10.09
CA GLY A 51 -31.64 41.14 -11.42
C GLY A 51 -30.63 41.47 -12.53
N TYR A 52 -29.34 41.18 -12.35
CA TYR A 52 -28.28 41.57 -13.29
C TYR A 52 -28.07 40.58 -14.47
N PRO A 53 -27.41 41.02 -15.58
CA PRO A 53 -26.82 40.13 -16.59
C PRO A 53 -25.73 39.20 -15.97
N PRO A 54 -25.16 38.23 -16.71
CA PRO A 54 -24.12 37.33 -16.18
C PRO A 54 -22.99 38.09 -15.47
N CYS A 55 -22.31 37.44 -14.52
CA CYS A 55 -21.23 38.07 -13.74
C CYS A 55 -20.11 38.66 -14.60
N SER A 56 -19.93 38.21 -15.85
CA SER A 56 -19.03 38.81 -16.84
C SER A 56 -19.37 40.28 -17.15
N ALA A 57 -20.65 40.66 -17.10
CA ALA A 57 -21.17 42.00 -17.38
C ALA A 57 -21.46 42.81 -16.10
N CYS A 58 -21.19 42.26 -14.91
CA CYS A 58 -21.40 42.97 -13.64
C CYS A 58 -20.25 43.94 -13.35
N ARG A 59 -20.58 45.21 -13.04
CA ARG A 59 -19.59 46.25 -12.71
C ARG A 59 -18.71 45.90 -11.50
N PHE A 60 -19.25 45.12 -10.55
CA PHE A 60 -18.54 44.73 -9.33
C PHE A 60 -17.73 43.43 -9.47
N ARG A 61 -17.61 42.86 -10.68
CA ARG A 61 -16.97 41.55 -10.91
C ARG A 61 -15.58 41.44 -10.29
N VAL A 62 -14.74 42.46 -10.46
CA VAL A 62 -13.34 42.45 -10.01
C VAL A 62 -13.21 42.41 -8.48
N SER A 63 -14.15 43.04 -7.76
CA SER A 63 -14.17 43.10 -6.31
C SER A 63 -15.17 42.14 -5.65
N CYS A 64 -15.85 41.30 -6.43
CA CYS A 64 -16.90 40.40 -5.93
C CYS A 64 -16.28 39.15 -5.30
N GLY A 65 -16.30 39.06 -3.97
CA GLY A 65 -15.80 37.90 -3.23
C GLY A 65 -16.51 36.58 -3.55
N THR A 66 -17.79 36.62 -3.94
CA THR A 66 -18.55 35.42 -4.35
C THR A 66 -18.11 34.92 -5.73
N TYR A 67 -17.90 35.82 -6.69
CA TYR A 67 -17.35 35.46 -8.00
C TYR A 67 -15.92 34.95 -7.90
N ARG A 68 -15.09 35.61 -7.09
CA ARG A 68 -13.70 35.23 -6.85
C ARG A 68 -13.61 33.84 -6.19
N ARG A 69 -14.32 33.59 -5.09
CA ARG A 69 -14.35 32.26 -4.45
C ARG A 69 -14.84 31.15 -5.37
N TRP A 70 -15.88 31.41 -6.17
CA TRP A 70 -16.35 30.43 -7.16
C TRP A 70 -15.31 30.16 -8.24
N HIS A 71 -14.63 31.20 -8.72
CA HIS A 71 -13.59 31.10 -9.73
C HIS A 71 -12.37 30.34 -9.19
N ASP A 72 -11.88 30.73 -8.02
CA ASP A 72 -10.74 30.12 -7.33
C ASP A 72 -11.04 28.64 -7.04
N ALA A 73 -12.19 28.32 -6.43
CA ALA A 73 -12.58 26.92 -6.19
C ALA A 73 -12.73 26.08 -7.49
N ALA A 74 -13.07 26.72 -8.62
CA ALA A 74 -13.09 26.03 -9.91
C ALA A 74 -11.69 25.81 -10.48
N GLN A 75 -10.76 26.74 -10.25
CA GLN A 75 -9.34 26.59 -10.60
C GLN A 75 -8.67 25.54 -9.71
N ASP A 76 -8.88 25.58 -8.39
CA ASP A 76 -8.35 24.61 -7.43
C ASP A 76 -8.67 23.17 -7.86
N ARG A 77 -9.92 22.89 -8.25
CA ARG A 77 -10.32 21.56 -8.75
C ARG A 77 -9.72 21.17 -10.11
N LEU A 78 -9.39 22.13 -10.96
CA LEU A 78 -8.70 21.87 -12.22
C LEU A 78 -7.23 21.60 -11.96
N ASP A 79 -6.63 22.34 -11.04
CA ASP A 79 -5.24 22.18 -10.61
C ASP A 79 -5.06 20.84 -9.88
N GLU A 80 -6.01 20.45 -9.03
CA GLU A 80 -6.08 19.10 -8.42
C GLU A 80 -6.17 18.00 -9.49
N ARG A 81 -7.01 18.17 -10.51
CA ARG A 81 -7.12 17.21 -11.62
C ARG A 81 -5.87 17.14 -12.46
N ARG A 82 -5.23 18.28 -12.75
CA ARG A 82 -3.95 18.34 -13.46
C ARG A 82 -2.87 17.62 -12.66
N ALA A 83 -2.76 17.92 -11.36
CA ALA A 83 -1.84 17.25 -10.47
C ALA A 83 -2.08 15.73 -10.40
N GLU A 84 -3.33 15.28 -10.39
CA GLU A 84 -3.68 13.85 -10.43
C GLU A 84 -3.31 13.21 -11.78
N ILE A 85 -3.56 13.89 -12.90
CA ILE A 85 -3.17 13.42 -14.23
C ILE A 85 -1.65 13.35 -14.36
N ASP A 86 -0.94 14.38 -13.90
CA ASP A 86 0.52 14.45 -13.91
C ASP A 86 1.11 13.31 -13.05
N ARG A 87 0.55 13.06 -11.86
CA ARG A 87 0.93 11.90 -11.03
C ARG A 87 0.70 10.57 -11.74
N ARG A 88 -0.42 10.40 -12.45
CA ARG A 88 -0.69 9.17 -13.21
C ARG A 88 0.27 8.99 -14.38
N LEU A 89 0.67 10.08 -15.04
CA LEU A 89 1.66 10.06 -16.10
C LEU A 89 3.05 9.70 -15.56
N GLU A 90 3.43 10.23 -14.40
CA GLU A 90 4.69 9.84 -13.75
C GLU A 90 4.65 8.36 -13.31
N LEU A 91 3.52 7.88 -12.76
CA LEU A 91 3.31 6.46 -12.46
C LEU A 91 3.44 5.58 -13.71
N SER A 92 2.92 6.04 -14.85
CA SER A 92 3.01 5.29 -16.11
C SER A 92 4.38 5.30 -16.76
N GLN A 93 5.24 6.25 -16.39
CA GLN A 93 6.65 6.26 -16.76
C GLN A 93 7.51 5.36 -15.87
N THR A 94 6.95 4.80 -14.79
CA THR A 94 7.68 3.88 -13.91
C THR A 94 8.05 2.60 -14.67
N ASP A 95 9.24 2.07 -14.41
CA ASP A 95 9.78 0.92 -15.13
C ASP A 95 8.82 -0.30 -15.08
N PRO A 96 8.51 -0.94 -16.24
CA PRO A 96 7.63 -2.11 -16.28
C PRO A 96 8.19 -3.29 -15.46
N ASP A 97 9.52 -3.37 -15.35
CA ASP A 97 10.23 -4.37 -14.54
C ASP A 97 9.85 -4.29 -13.05
N LEU A 98 9.60 -3.09 -12.52
CA LEU A 98 9.21 -2.90 -11.12
C LEU A 98 7.88 -3.58 -10.82
N SER A 99 6.89 -3.36 -11.70
CA SER A 99 5.55 -3.92 -11.54
C SER A 99 5.56 -5.45 -11.57
N LEU A 100 6.37 -6.03 -12.47
CA LEU A 100 6.55 -7.47 -12.59
C LEU A 100 7.22 -8.05 -11.35
N LEU A 101 8.28 -7.41 -10.84
CA LEU A 101 8.98 -7.85 -9.62
C LEU A 101 8.06 -7.84 -8.40
N LEU A 102 7.26 -6.79 -8.22
CA LEU A 102 6.27 -6.72 -7.14
C LEU A 102 5.17 -7.79 -7.28
N TRP A 103 4.76 -8.09 -8.52
CA TRP A 103 3.80 -9.16 -8.79
C TRP A 103 4.39 -10.56 -8.49
N ILE A 104 5.65 -10.79 -8.85
CA ILE A 104 6.36 -12.04 -8.50
C ILE A 104 6.47 -12.17 -6.97
N LEU A 105 6.83 -11.10 -6.27
CA LEU A 105 6.85 -11.09 -4.80
C LEU A 105 5.49 -11.40 -4.19
N PHE A 106 4.39 -10.92 -4.80
CA PHE A 106 3.03 -11.24 -4.37
C PHE A 106 2.77 -12.74 -4.39
N TRP A 107 2.98 -13.37 -5.54
CA TRP A 107 2.75 -14.82 -5.69
C TRP A 107 3.66 -15.64 -4.79
N LEU A 108 4.91 -15.24 -4.65
CA LEU A 108 5.88 -15.96 -3.82
C LEU A 108 5.57 -15.82 -2.32
N THR A 109 5.08 -14.64 -1.89
CA THR A 109 4.58 -14.43 -0.53
C THR A 109 3.27 -15.17 -0.29
N LEU A 110 2.39 -15.24 -1.29
CA LEU A 110 1.13 -15.97 -1.21
C LEU A 110 1.40 -17.46 -0.99
N LEU A 111 2.28 -18.03 -1.82
CA LEU A 111 2.69 -19.43 -1.75
C LEU A 111 3.31 -19.75 -0.38
N GLY A 112 4.12 -18.83 0.16
CA GLY A 112 4.72 -18.99 1.49
C GLY A 112 3.74 -18.83 2.66
N THR A 113 2.79 -17.89 2.58
CA THR A 113 1.82 -17.64 3.65
C THR A 113 0.84 -18.79 3.78
N PHE A 114 0.40 -19.33 2.65
CA PHE A 114 -0.54 -20.45 2.62
C PHE A 114 0.13 -21.81 2.61
N SER A 115 1.48 -21.87 2.51
CA SER A 115 2.32 -23.08 2.43
C SER A 115 1.48 -24.33 2.66
N ILE A 116 0.79 -24.76 1.60
CA ILE A 116 -0.20 -25.82 1.73
C ILE A 116 0.68 -27.02 1.99
N ARG A 117 0.79 -27.41 3.27
CA ARG A 117 1.50 -28.61 3.68
C ARG A 117 0.70 -29.73 3.05
N LEU A 118 1.06 -30.10 1.82
CA LEU A 118 0.59 -31.28 1.15
C LEU A 118 1.12 -32.43 1.98
N THR A 119 0.35 -32.83 2.98
CA THR A 119 0.58 -34.06 3.72
C THR A 119 0.35 -35.16 2.70
N THR A 120 1.42 -35.59 2.04
CA THR A 120 1.35 -36.77 1.21
C THR A 120 1.04 -37.94 2.14
N LEU A 121 -0.12 -38.57 1.94
CA LEU A 121 -0.48 -39.81 2.61
C LEU A 121 0.57 -40.86 2.19
N GLY A 122 1.62 -41.03 2.99
CA GLY A 122 2.64 -42.07 2.79
C GLY A 122 4.12 -41.66 2.80
N GLY A 123 4.49 -40.45 3.23
CA GLY A 123 5.90 -40.04 3.40
C GLY A 123 6.37 -40.11 4.86
N ASP A 124 7.66 -40.37 5.08
CA ASP A 124 8.30 -40.20 6.40
C ASP A 124 8.17 -38.72 6.84
N ALA A 125 7.71 -38.51 8.08
CA ALA A 125 7.54 -37.18 8.67
C ALA A 125 8.85 -36.39 8.65
N ALA A 126 10.00 -37.05 8.85
CA ALA A 126 11.30 -36.39 8.79
C ALA A 126 11.62 -35.88 7.38
N GLN A 127 11.34 -36.69 6.35
CA GLN A 127 11.56 -36.32 4.96
C GLN A 127 10.61 -35.18 4.53
N GLN A 128 9.37 -35.20 5.01
CA GLN A 128 8.42 -34.11 4.77
C GLN A 128 8.91 -32.80 5.41
N GLU A 129 9.35 -32.80 6.67
CA GLU A 129 9.84 -31.59 7.33
C GLU A 129 11.10 -31.02 6.66
N LEU A 130 12.02 -31.88 6.22
CA LEU A 130 13.19 -31.46 5.45
C LEU A 130 12.79 -30.78 4.13
N PHE A 131 11.84 -31.38 3.39
CA PHE A 131 11.34 -30.80 2.14
C PHE A 131 10.77 -29.39 2.35
N TRP A 132 9.92 -29.21 3.36
CA TRP A 132 9.31 -27.91 3.64
C TRP A 132 10.33 -26.88 4.14
N SER A 133 11.33 -27.32 4.90
CA SER A 133 12.43 -26.46 5.34
C SER A 133 13.25 -25.94 4.16
N ILE A 134 13.64 -26.83 3.25
CA ILE A 134 14.39 -26.46 2.03
C ILE A 134 13.55 -25.54 1.14
N ALA A 135 12.29 -25.88 0.88
CA ALA A 135 11.38 -25.05 0.08
C ALA A 135 11.21 -23.65 0.70
N GLY A 136 11.08 -23.57 2.03
CA GLY A 136 11.04 -22.32 2.77
C GLY A 136 12.30 -21.48 2.60
N LEU A 137 13.49 -22.11 2.65
CA LEU A 137 14.77 -21.43 2.45
C LEU A 137 14.94 -20.93 1.02
N VAL A 138 14.61 -21.74 0.01
CA VAL A 138 14.67 -21.34 -1.40
C VAL A 138 13.75 -20.15 -1.66
N ARG A 139 12.54 -20.17 -1.10
CA ARG A 139 11.59 -19.06 -1.18
C ARG A 139 12.16 -17.78 -0.55
N THR A 140 12.67 -17.87 0.68
CA THR A 140 13.24 -16.70 1.38
C THR A 140 14.48 -16.16 0.67
N ALA A 141 15.32 -17.02 0.10
CA ALA A 141 16.44 -16.62 -0.73
C ALA A 141 15.99 -15.91 -2.01
N ALA A 142 14.95 -16.42 -2.67
CA ALA A 142 14.34 -15.78 -3.83
C ALA A 142 13.78 -14.39 -3.48
N CYS A 143 13.09 -14.23 -2.34
CA CYS A 143 12.70 -12.92 -1.81
C CYS A 143 13.90 -11.98 -1.67
N GLY A 144 14.98 -12.45 -1.03
CA GLY A 144 16.20 -11.65 -0.83
C GLY A 144 16.81 -11.17 -2.14
N VAL A 145 16.90 -12.05 -3.15
CA VAL A 145 17.39 -11.69 -4.49
C VAL A 145 16.45 -10.70 -5.18
N LEU A 146 15.13 -10.86 -5.05
CA LEU A 146 14.15 -9.92 -5.61
C LEU A 146 14.26 -8.54 -4.95
N PHE A 147 14.49 -8.46 -3.64
CA PHE A 147 14.75 -7.19 -2.96
C PHE A 147 16.04 -6.53 -3.46
N LEU A 148 17.11 -7.31 -3.68
CA LEU A 148 18.32 -6.76 -4.29
C LEU A 148 18.08 -6.23 -5.72
N ARG A 149 17.18 -6.83 -6.49
CA ARG A 149 16.77 -6.29 -7.80
C ARG A 149 15.96 -5.00 -7.66
N LEU A 150 15.04 -4.94 -6.70
CA LEU A 150 14.24 -3.75 -6.37
C LEU A 150 15.07 -2.60 -5.79
N SER A 151 16.29 -2.87 -5.32
CA SER A 151 17.18 -1.84 -4.79
C SER A 151 17.56 -0.75 -5.79
N LYS A 152 17.34 -1.00 -7.10
CA LYS A 152 17.48 0.01 -8.14
C LYS A 152 16.51 1.18 -7.96
N GLU A 153 15.29 0.88 -7.51
CA GLU A 153 14.23 1.87 -7.33
C GLU A 153 14.28 2.50 -5.94
N GLU A 154 14.51 1.68 -4.91
CA GLU A 154 14.71 2.19 -3.56
C GLU A 154 15.80 1.43 -2.80
N ASN A 155 16.82 2.15 -2.34
CA ASN A 155 18.04 1.60 -1.75
C ASN A 155 17.75 0.83 -0.44
N THR A 156 16.67 1.15 0.25
CA THR A 156 16.21 0.44 1.45
C THR A 156 15.89 -1.05 1.18
N TYR A 157 15.54 -1.43 -0.06
CA TYR A 157 15.42 -2.85 -0.41
C TYR A 157 16.75 -3.59 -0.40
N ARG A 158 17.89 -2.90 -0.58
CA ARG A 158 19.21 -3.53 -0.56
C ARG A 158 19.52 -4.09 0.83
N THR A 159 19.22 -3.32 1.87
CA THR A 159 19.43 -3.76 3.25
C THR A 159 18.48 -4.89 3.60
N ALA A 160 17.19 -4.81 3.22
CA ALA A 160 16.22 -5.90 3.37
C ALA A 160 16.72 -7.21 2.71
N GLY A 161 17.20 -7.11 1.45
CA GLY A 161 17.77 -8.23 0.71
C GLY A 161 19.00 -8.85 1.38
N LEU A 162 19.90 -8.02 1.91
CA LEU A 162 21.09 -8.52 2.61
C LEU A 162 20.72 -9.24 3.92
N PHE A 163 19.88 -8.62 4.76
CA PHE A 163 19.45 -9.21 6.03
C PHE A 163 18.69 -10.53 5.82
N THR A 164 17.82 -10.60 4.81
CA THR A 164 17.13 -11.85 4.44
C THR A 164 18.11 -12.93 3.98
N LEU A 165 19.11 -12.63 3.16
CA LEU A 165 20.11 -13.62 2.74
C LEU A 165 21.02 -14.08 3.88
N VAL A 166 21.42 -13.18 4.79
CA VAL A 166 22.16 -13.56 6.00
C VAL A 166 21.31 -14.48 6.88
N SER A 167 19.98 -14.27 6.92
CA SER A 167 19.08 -15.15 7.68
C SER A 167 19.00 -16.54 7.08
N VAL A 168 18.99 -16.65 5.75
CA VAL A 168 19.05 -17.93 5.04
C VAL A 168 20.37 -18.64 5.35
N ALA A 169 21.50 -17.92 5.34
CA ALA A 169 22.81 -18.50 5.66
C ALA A 169 22.86 -19.04 7.10
N LEU A 170 22.32 -18.29 8.06
CA LEU A 170 22.21 -18.72 9.45
C LEU A 170 21.28 -19.94 9.60
N SER A 171 20.15 -19.96 8.89
CA SER A 171 19.22 -21.10 8.93
C SER A 171 19.82 -22.36 8.29
N LEU A 172 20.59 -22.22 7.21
CA LEU A 172 21.34 -23.34 6.61
C LEU A 172 22.39 -23.88 7.61
N LEU A 173 23.13 -22.99 8.27
CA LEU A 173 24.07 -23.38 9.30
C LEU A 173 23.37 -24.21 10.39
N THR A 174 22.25 -23.75 10.94
CA THR A 174 21.49 -24.50 11.94
C THR A 174 20.91 -25.82 11.43
N LEU A 175 20.60 -25.92 10.13
CA LEU A 175 20.02 -27.12 9.53
C LEU A 175 21.05 -28.25 9.36
N PHE A 176 22.30 -27.89 9.06
CA PHE A 176 23.38 -28.87 8.81
C PHE A 176 24.24 -29.18 10.03
N LEU A 177 24.14 -28.40 11.11
CA LEU A 177 24.80 -28.75 12.36
C LEU A 177 24.00 -29.82 13.12
N PRO A 178 24.63 -30.92 13.53
CA PRO A 178 23.93 -31.98 14.22
C PRO A 178 23.64 -31.55 15.67
N ALA A 179 22.43 -31.86 16.15
CA ALA A 179 21.89 -31.33 17.41
C ALA A 179 22.67 -31.80 18.66
N ASP A 180 23.39 -32.91 18.56
CA ASP A 180 24.29 -33.46 19.58
C ASP A 180 25.60 -32.66 19.71
N ALA A 181 26.05 -32.03 18.62
CA ALA A 181 27.18 -31.10 18.64
C ALA A 181 26.79 -29.70 19.18
N MET A 182 25.50 -29.37 19.17
CA MET A 182 24.99 -28.07 19.60
C MET A 182 24.47 -28.16 21.04
N GLY A 183 25.25 -27.64 22.00
CA GLY A 183 24.74 -27.46 23.35
C GLY A 183 23.48 -26.58 23.37
N GLY A 184 22.53 -26.85 24.27
CA GLY A 184 21.25 -26.12 24.32
C GLY A 184 21.39 -24.59 24.42
N GLY A 185 22.45 -24.10 25.06
CA GLY A 185 22.78 -22.66 25.08
C GLY A 185 23.14 -22.09 23.70
N LEU A 186 23.88 -22.83 22.87
CA LEU A 186 24.24 -22.41 21.52
C LEU A 186 23.00 -22.35 20.61
N ILE A 187 22.10 -23.32 20.73
CA ILE A 187 20.82 -23.34 19.99
C ILE A 187 19.98 -22.11 20.33
N LEU A 188 19.87 -21.77 21.63
CA LEU A 188 19.17 -20.56 22.08
C LEU A 188 19.80 -19.29 21.51
N VAL A 189 21.13 -19.15 21.58
CA VAL A 189 21.83 -17.98 21.05
C VAL A 189 21.62 -17.83 19.54
N LEU A 190 21.79 -18.89 18.77
CA LEU A 190 21.57 -18.87 17.32
C LEU A 190 20.11 -18.57 16.96
N GLY A 191 19.15 -19.11 17.73
CA GLY A 191 17.73 -18.81 17.59
C GLY A 191 17.41 -17.33 17.84
N LEU A 192 17.97 -16.75 18.91
CA LEU A 192 17.81 -15.32 19.21
C LEU A 192 18.48 -14.43 18.15
N CYS A 193 19.65 -14.80 17.66
CA CYS A 193 20.29 -14.10 16.53
C CYS A 193 19.40 -14.16 15.28
N GLY A 194 18.84 -15.34 14.96
CA GLY A 194 17.95 -15.53 13.83
C GLY A 194 16.67 -14.70 13.92
N THR A 195 16.06 -14.63 15.11
CA THR A 195 14.86 -13.79 15.34
C THR A 195 15.20 -12.30 15.22
N GLY A 196 16.30 -11.83 15.79
CA GLY A 196 16.75 -10.45 15.66
C GLY A 196 16.99 -10.04 14.19
N LEU A 197 17.62 -10.93 13.43
CA LEU A 197 17.86 -10.73 12.00
C LEU A 197 16.56 -10.69 11.20
N SER A 198 15.60 -11.54 11.55
CA SER A 198 14.26 -11.57 10.93
C SER A 198 13.48 -10.28 11.22
N ILE A 199 13.58 -9.74 12.44
CA ILE A 199 12.98 -8.45 12.79
C ILE A 199 13.59 -7.33 11.94
N ALA A 200 14.92 -7.29 11.83
CA ALA A 200 15.61 -6.29 11.00
C ALA A 200 15.19 -6.40 9.53
N ALA A 201 15.17 -7.62 8.97
CA ALA A 201 14.74 -7.89 7.61
C ALA A 201 13.31 -7.40 7.35
N GLU A 202 12.34 -7.75 8.21
CA GLU A 202 10.94 -7.34 8.07
C GLU A 202 10.75 -5.83 8.25
N TYR A 203 11.53 -5.19 9.13
CA TYR A 203 11.54 -3.73 9.26
C TYR A 203 11.96 -3.08 7.94
N TYR A 204 13.12 -3.48 7.39
CA TYR A 204 13.62 -2.89 6.15
C TYR A 204 12.68 -3.16 4.98
N GLU A 205 12.14 -4.37 4.86
CA GLU A 205 11.15 -4.70 3.84
C GLU A 205 9.89 -3.82 3.94
N CYS A 206 9.27 -3.73 5.12
CA CYS A 206 8.08 -2.89 5.31
C CYS A 206 8.37 -1.41 5.12
N SER A 207 9.55 -0.94 5.52
CA SER A 207 9.97 0.45 5.33
C SER A 207 10.22 0.77 3.85
N ALA A 208 10.80 -0.17 3.08
CA ALA A 208 11.02 0.00 1.65
C ALA A 208 9.70 0.00 0.87
N HIS A 209 8.76 -0.89 1.22
CA HIS A 209 7.42 -0.86 0.64
C HIS A 209 6.63 0.40 1.02
N ALA A 210 6.79 0.89 2.26
CA ALA A 210 6.18 2.15 2.68
C ALA A 210 6.76 3.34 1.90
N ALA A 211 8.08 3.43 1.78
CA ALA A 211 8.76 4.50 1.04
C ALA A 211 8.39 4.50 -0.45
N LEU A 212 8.33 3.31 -1.06
CA LEU A 212 7.91 3.16 -2.46
C LEU A 212 6.46 3.60 -2.68
N ALA A 213 5.56 3.29 -1.73
CA ALA A 213 4.15 3.68 -1.82
C ALA A 213 3.88 5.14 -1.41
N GLU A 214 4.74 5.76 -0.61
CA GLU A 214 4.50 7.06 0.03
C GLU A 214 4.23 8.19 -0.97
N ARG A 215 4.93 8.18 -2.12
CA ARG A 215 4.73 9.19 -3.18
C ARG A 215 3.32 9.14 -3.80
N TRP A 216 2.67 7.98 -3.77
CA TRP A 216 1.49 7.68 -4.59
C TRP A 216 0.23 7.37 -3.77
N ASP A 217 0.38 6.70 -2.63
CA ASP A 217 -0.69 6.33 -1.72
C ASP A 217 -0.17 6.36 -0.26
N GLU A 218 -0.27 7.54 0.36
CA GLU A 218 0.13 7.76 1.75
C GLU A 218 -0.63 6.84 2.73
N GLN A 219 -1.89 6.51 2.42
CA GLN A 219 -2.68 5.61 3.24
C GLN A 219 -2.12 4.18 3.21
N LEU A 220 -1.65 3.72 2.05
CA LEU A 220 -1.00 2.42 1.89
C LEU A 220 0.37 2.40 2.58
N ALA A 221 1.17 3.47 2.45
CA ALA A 221 2.42 3.61 3.18
C ALA A 221 2.21 3.56 4.71
N GLY A 222 1.15 4.21 5.21
CA GLY A 222 0.73 4.13 6.60
C GLY A 222 0.39 2.70 7.05
N LYS A 223 -0.28 1.91 6.20
CA LYS A 223 -0.57 0.49 6.48
C LYS A 223 0.69 -0.36 6.57
N TRP A 224 1.67 -0.14 5.68
CA TRP A 224 2.98 -0.80 5.76
C TRP A 224 3.72 -0.47 7.06
N ARG A 225 3.72 0.81 7.46
CA ARG A 225 4.32 1.26 8.74
C ARG A 225 3.60 0.66 9.96
N MET A 226 2.29 0.44 9.88
CA MET A 226 1.55 -0.21 10.97
C MET A 226 1.82 -1.71 11.01
N LEU A 227 1.89 -2.36 9.85
CA LEU A 227 2.16 -3.79 9.71
C LEU A 227 3.50 -4.18 10.33
N TRP A 228 4.55 -3.38 10.14
CA TRP A 228 5.87 -3.67 10.74
C TRP A 228 5.79 -3.74 12.26
N LYS A 229 5.06 -2.81 12.92
CA LYS A 229 4.93 -2.77 14.39
C LYS A 229 4.28 -4.04 14.93
N TRP A 230 3.20 -4.49 14.28
CA TRP A 230 2.52 -5.74 14.66
C TRP A 230 3.40 -6.97 14.44
N ARG A 231 4.14 -7.01 13.33
CA ARG A 231 5.06 -8.12 13.05
C ARG A 231 6.25 -8.15 14.00
N ALA A 232 6.83 -7.00 14.33
CA ALA A 232 7.88 -6.92 15.33
C ALA A 232 7.39 -7.38 16.70
N ALA A 233 6.19 -6.96 17.12
CA ALA A 233 5.58 -7.44 18.36
C ALA A 233 5.39 -8.96 18.37
N ALA A 234 4.93 -9.55 17.26
CA ALA A 234 4.78 -11.01 17.14
C ALA A 234 6.14 -11.75 17.19
N LEU A 235 7.18 -11.21 16.55
CA LEU A 235 8.53 -11.80 16.58
C LEU A 235 9.20 -11.66 17.95
N ILE A 236 8.99 -10.55 18.65
CA ILE A 236 9.43 -10.36 20.04
C ILE A 236 8.73 -11.36 20.96
N ALA A 237 7.42 -11.56 20.79
CA ALA A 237 6.68 -12.58 21.52
C ALA A 237 7.19 -14.00 21.21
N ALA A 238 7.60 -14.28 19.97
CA ALA A 238 8.23 -15.55 19.61
C ALA A 238 9.57 -15.76 20.34
N ALA A 239 10.42 -14.72 20.39
CA ALA A 239 11.68 -14.78 21.14
C ALA A 239 11.45 -14.95 22.64
N ALA A 240 10.44 -14.29 23.21
CA ALA A 240 10.04 -14.49 24.61
C ALA A 240 9.58 -15.93 24.87
N ALA A 241 8.81 -16.53 23.95
CA ALA A 241 8.40 -17.94 24.06
C ALA A 241 9.60 -18.89 24.09
N MET A 242 10.64 -18.64 23.28
CA MET A 242 11.88 -19.43 23.31
C MET A 242 12.57 -19.38 24.68
N LEU A 243 12.63 -18.19 25.30
CA LEU A 243 13.22 -18.00 26.63
C LEU A 243 12.39 -18.64 27.74
N LEU A 244 11.06 -18.66 27.60
CA LEU A 244 10.11 -19.22 28.56
C LEU A 244 9.91 -20.73 28.41
N SER A 245 10.75 -21.40 27.60
CA SER A 245 10.66 -22.85 27.35
C SER A 245 10.72 -23.71 28.63
N ALA A 246 11.28 -23.20 29.73
CA ALA A 246 11.26 -23.85 31.04
C ALA A 246 9.85 -23.95 31.68
N VAL A 247 8.89 -23.12 31.24
CA VAL A 247 7.49 -23.13 31.68
C VAL A 247 6.61 -23.52 30.47
N PRO A 248 6.40 -24.82 30.22
CA PRO A 248 5.89 -25.32 28.95
C PRO A 248 4.46 -24.88 28.65
N THR A 249 3.60 -24.74 29.66
CA THR A 249 2.20 -24.30 29.50
C THR A 249 2.11 -22.87 29.00
N LEU A 250 2.87 -21.95 29.61
CA LEU A 250 2.90 -20.54 29.22
C LEU A 250 3.59 -20.37 27.86
N SER A 251 4.69 -21.08 27.61
CA SER A 251 5.36 -21.11 26.31
C SER A 251 4.40 -21.58 25.20
N LEU A 252 3.64 -22.65 25.42
CA LEU A 252 2.70 -23.17 24.44
C LEU A 252 1.61 -22.16 24.08
N LEU A 253 1.00 -21.51 25.09
CA LEU A 253 -0.03 -20.48 24.87
C LEU A 253 0.53 -19.31 24.06
N LEU A 254 1.76 -18.87 24.35
CA LEU A 254 2.40 -17.78 23.65
C LEU A 254 2.73 -18.15 22.20
N VAL A 255 3.21 -19.37 21.94
CA VAL A 255 3.46 -19.86 20.57
C VAL A 255 2.17 -19.90 19.76
N LEU A 256 1.07 -20.39 20.33
CA LEU A 256 -0.24 -20.40 19.64
C LEU A 256 -0.70 -18.98 19.28
N PHE A 257 -0.55 -18.03 20.20
CA PHE A 257 -0.84 -16.62 19.95
C PHE A 257 0.03 -16.05 18.82
N VAL A 258 1.34 -16.33 18.83
CA VAL A 258 2.28 -15.91 17.79
C VAL A 258 1.88 -16.48 16.43
N ILE A 259 1.53 -17.76 16.34
CA ILE A 259 1.09 -18.39 15.09
C ILE A 259 -0.14 -17.67 14.52
N ALA A 260 -1.15 -17.42 15.36
CA ALA A 260 -2.34 -16.69 14.95
C ALA A 260 -2.02 -15.26 14.49
N ALA A 261 -1.19 -14.53 15.24
CA ALA A 261 -0.76 -13.18 14.89
C ALA A 261 0.03 -13.15 13.56
N MET A 262 0.90 -14.13 13.32
CA MET A 262 1.67 -14.25 12.08
C MET A 262 0.77 -14.59 10.89
N ALA A 263 -0.27 -15.41 11.07
CA ALA A 263 -1.25 -15.70 10.02
C ALA A 263 -2.04 -14.45 9.63
N VAL A 264 -2.59 -13.73 10.61
CA VAL A 264 -3.36 -12.50 10.37
C VAL A 264 -2.50 -11.41 9.71
N THR A 265 -1.30 -11.17 10.24
CA THR A 265 -0.38 -10.18 9.65
C THR A 265 0.17 -10.63 8.30
N GLY A 266 0.26 -11.93 8.04
CA GLY A 266 0.58 -12.49 6.72
C GLY A 266 -0.48 -12.16 5.68
N ILE A 267 -1.76 -12.36 6.01
CA ILE A 267 -2.88 -11.98 5.14
C ILE A 267 -2.88 -10.46 4.90
N TRP A 268 -2.65 -9.66 5.95
CA TRP A 268 -2.55 -8.21 5.81
C TRP A 268 -1.39 -7.80 4.90
N LYS A 269 -0.21 -8.43 5.05
CA LYS A 269 0.93 -8.22 4.15
C LYS A 269 0.57 -8.50 2.70
N LEU A 270 -0.10 -9.62 2.43
CA LEU A 270 -0.55 -9.98 1.08
C LEU A 270 -1.48 -8.93 0.47
N VAL A 271 -2.44 -8.42 1.26
CA VAL A 271 -3.34 -7.36 0.79
C VAL A 271 -2.59 -6.07 0.48
N CYS A 272 -1.64 -5.68 1.34
CA CYS A 272 -0.83 -4.48 1.11
C CYS A 272 0.05 -4.65 -0.13
N LEU A 273 0.66 -5.82 -0.30
CA LEU A 273 1.57 -6.11 -1.41
C LEU A 273 0.81 -6.26 -2.74
N TYR A 274 -0.39 -6.86 -2.74
CA TYR A 274 -1.29 -6.84 -3.89
C TYR A 274 -1.68 -5.42 -4.30
N ARG A 275 -2.05 -4.57 -3.34
CA ARG A 275 -2.39 -3.15 -3.62
C ARG A 275 -1.19 -2.39 -4.16
N THR A 276 0.00 -2.62 -3.59
CA THR A 276 1.26 -2.01 -4.05
C THR A 276 1.56 -2.48 -5.47
N ALA A 277 1.48 -3.77 -5.75
CA ALA A 277 1.73 -4.29 -7.10
C ALA A 277 0.69 -3.80 -8.11
N LYS A 278 -0.59 -3.69 -7.73
CA LYS A 278 -1.65 -3.15 -8.60
C LYS A 278 -1.46 -1.67 -8.91
N LEU A 279 -0.95 -0.89 -7.94
CA LEU A 279 -0.64 0.53 -8.12
C LEU A 279 0.38 0.75 -9.25
N PHE A 280 1.38 -0.12 -9.36
CA PHE A 280 2.41 -0.06 -10.40
C PHE A 280 2.07 -0.92 -11.65
N GLY A 281 1.18 -1.90 -11.52
CA GLY A 281 0.85 -2.87 -12.57
C GLY A 281 -0.29 -2.48 -13.50
N SER A 282 -0.99 -1.35 -13.28
CA SER A 282 -2.12 -0.95 -14.15
C SER A 282 -1.73 -0.34 -15.50
N ASN A 283 -0.50 -0.57 -15.97
CA ASN A 283 0.00 -0.09 -17.27
C ASN A 283 0.31 -1.22 -18.26
N GLY A 284 -0.37 -2.36 -18.11
CA GLY A 284 -0.46 -3.41 -19.13
C GLY A 284 -1.85 -3.45 -19.75
#